data_AF-A0A1Y1M825-F1
#
_entry.id   AF-A0A1Y1M825-F1
#
_cell.length_a   1.000
_cell.length_b   1.000
_cell.length_c   1.000
_cell.angle_alpha   90.00
_cell.angle_beta   90.00
_cell.angle_gamma   90.00
#
_symmetry.space_group_name_H-M   'P 1'
#
loop_
_entity.id
_entity.type
_entity.pdbx_description
1 polymer ?
#
loop_
_entity_poly.entity_id
_entity_poly.type
_entity_poly.pdbx_seq_one_letter_code
_entity_poly.pdbx_strand_id
1 'polypeptide(L)'
;MPQATGLYGEFTVTETLRFFGRVIGMDEAKIDERSRYLVDLLALPPHEGSVANLSGGQQRRVSLAVALLHEPELLILDEPTVGVDCTLRELIWEHFKSLTGNGGVTIIITTHYIEEARQANRVGIMRGGCLMAESAPAVLMKRHQAETLERVFLALSVEQNQAKRTVGIAARADRPKATGRWPIERGHMKALVWKNALWLRKNLTVLAVVTLLPVVMVSVFCLAIGHSPFDLTVAVVNQEVGFRNCNSTLVCGSEEASCAFLGYLEERGLVMRYFESEGDAIASVMKGETYASIVIRRNYSRGLHVRAYDWQGLSVSELAGSSIDVFRDLSNKHLAIHLQITLYQTFQQFFYDYIESCGRRWEAMKVPVQWEAVYGSMNPNFTDFSIPGVLLS
;
A
#
# COMPACT_ATOMS: atom_id res chain seq x y z
N MET A 1 -28.28 -20.19 1.64
CA MET A 1 -27.20 -20.78 0.82
C MET A 1 -27.51 -20.53 -0.65
N PRO A 2 -26.68 -19.77 -1.37
CA PRO A 2 -26.84 -19.51 -2.80
C PRO A 2 -26.29 -20.66 -3.68
N GLN A 3 -26.63 -20.67 -4.97
CA GLN A 3 -26.12 -21.67 -5.92
C GLN A 3 -24.59 -21.60 -6.14
N ALA A 4 -24.02 -20.40 -6.18
CA ALA A 4 -22.58 -20.20 -6.27
C ALA A 4 -21.92 -20.29 -4.88
N THR A 5 -20.93 -21.17 -4.73
CA THR A 5 -20.24 -21.39 -3.45
C THR A 5 -19.27 -20.24 -3.16
N GLY A 6 -19.68 -19.28 -2.32
CA GLY A 6 -18.86 -18.13 -1.88
C GLY A 6 -17.77 -18.48 -0.86
N LEU A 7 -17.04 -19.56 -1.09
CA LEU A 7 -16.02 -20.10 -0.19
C LEU A 7 -14.62 -19.59 -0.55
N TYR A 8 -13.73 -19.49 0.44
CA TYR A 8 -12.32 -19.14 0.22
C TYR A 8 -11.53 -20.37 -0.20
N GLY A 9 -10.95 -20.33 -1.39
CA GLY A 9 -10.29 -21.49 -2.01
C GLY A 9 -9.05 -21.97 -1.26
N GLU A 10 -8.27 -21.07 -0.66
CA GLU A 10 -6.99 -21.36 0.02
C GLU A 10 -7.17 -21.96 1.43
N PHE A 11 -8.40 -21.94 1.94
CA PHE A 11 -8.71 -22.42 3.28
C PHE A 11 -9.02 -23.91 3.22
N THR A 12 -8.76 -24.62 4.32
CA THR A 12 -9.28 -25.97 4.54
C THR A 12 -10.74 -25.91 4.96
N VAL A 13 -11.43 -27.05 4.92
CA VAL A 13 -12.83 -27.18 5.38
C VAL A 13 -12.96 -26.69 6.83
N THR A 14 -12.07 -27.13 7.72
CA THR A 14 -12.08 -26.75 9.15
C THR A 14 -11.79 -25.27 9.35
N GLU A 15 -10.84 -24.69 8.61
CA GLU A 15 -10.56 -23.24 8.67
C GLU A 15 -11.75 -22.42 8.16
N THR A 16 -12.44 -22.91 7.13
CA THR A 16 -13.64 -22.27 6.58
C THR A 16 -14.77 -22.25 7.59
N LEU A 17 -15.09 -23.40 8.20
CA LEU A 17 -16.11 -23.48 9.25
C LEU A 17 -15.75 -22.59 10.44
N ARG A 18 -14.49 -22.61 10.88
CA ARG A 18 -14.02 -21.73 11.96
C ARG A 18 -14.10 -20.26 11.61
N PHE A 19 -13.76 -19.88 10.38
CA PHE A 19 -13.89 -18.50 9.91
C PHE A 19 -15.35 -18.02 9.98
N PHE A 20 -16.28 -18.76 9.38
CA PHE A 20 -17.68 -18.37 9.38
C PHE A 20 -18.30 -18.40 10.77
N GLY A 21 -17.93 -19.37 11.62
CA GLY A 21 -18.35 -19.40 13.03
C GLY A 21 -17.91 -18.16 13.81
N ARG A 22 -16.67 -17.69 13.60
CA ARG A 22 -16.15 -16.45 14.20
C ARG A 22 -16.82 -15.20 13.66
N VAL A 23 -17.15 -15.17 12.37
CA VAL A 23 -17.89 -14.07 11.75
C VAL A 23 -19.30 -13.99 12.32
N ILE A 24 -19.93 -15.12 12.63
CA ILE A 24 -21.27 -15.16 13.25
C ILE A 24 -21.20 -14.86 14.76
N GLY A 25 -20.02 -14.91 15.38
CA GLY A 25 -19.83 -14.64 16.80
C GLY A 25 -20.07 -15.85 17.72
N MET A 26 -19.93 -17.08 17.20
CA MET A 26 -20.06 -18.30 17.99
C MET A 26 -18.82 -18.53 18.88
N ASP A 27 -19.02 -19.22 20.02
CA ASP A 27 -17.92 -19.67 20.88
C ASP A 27 -17.05 -20.74 20.20
N GLU A 28 -15.74 -20.67 20.38
CA GLU A 28 -14.78 -21.60 19.74
C GLU A 28 -15.06 -23.07 20.06
N ALA A 29 -15.42 -23.38 21.31
CA ALA A 29 -15.76 -24.75 21.70
C ALA A 29 -16.97 -25.28 20.91
N LYS A 30 -18.00 -24.43 20.74
CA LYS A 30 -19.20 -24.77 19.98
C LYS A 30 -18.90 -24.87 18.49
N ILE A 31 -18.05 -24.00 17.95
CA ILE A 31 -17.58 -24.07 16.56
C ILE A 31 -16.90 -25.41 16.31
N ASP A 32 -15.95 -25.83 17.15
CA ASP A 32 -15.21 -27.07 16.95
C ASP A 32 -16.10 -28.32 17.10
N GLU A 33 -17.03 -28.31 18.07
CA GLU A 33 -18.03 -29.37 18.24
C GLU A 33 -18.94 -29.50 17.01
N ARG A 34 -19.57 -28.39 16.61
CA ARG A 34 -20.47 -28.35 15.44
C ARG A 34 -19.74 -28.68 14.15
N SER A 35 -18.49 -28.23 14.01
CA SER A 35 -17.68 -28.52 12.83
C SER A 35 -17.43 -30.01 12.69
N ARG A 36 -17.08 -30.72 13.78
CA ARG A 36 -16.91 -32.18 13.77
C ARG A 36 -18.20 -32.89 13.37
N TYR A 37 -19.32 -32.52 14.01
CA TYR A 37 -20.63 -33.08 13.68
C TYR A 37 -21.00 -32.92 12.20
N LEU A 38 -20.80 -31.72 11.64
CA LEU A 38 -21.17 -31.42 10.26
C LEU A 38 -20.23 -32.08 9.23
N VAL A 39 -18.94 -32.22 9.57
CA VAL A 39 -17.97 -32.94 8.74
C VAL A 39 -18.38 -34.41 8.60
N ASP A 40 -18.79 -35.04 9.70
CA ASP A 40 -19.24 -36.43 9.71
C ASP A 40 -20.59 -36.59 8.99
N LEU A 41 -21.57 -35.75 9.31
CA LEU A 41 -22.92 -35.79 8.72
C LEU A 41 -22.87 -35.64 7.19
N LEU A 42 -22.02 -34.74 6.68
CA LEU A 42 -21.94 -34.44 5.26
C LEU A 42 -20.85 -35.24 4.53
N ALA A 43 -20.23 -36.21 5.20
CA ALA A 43 -19.13 -37.04 4.67
C ALA A 43 -18.06 -36.18 3.95
N LEU A 44 -17.63 -35.10 4.60
CA LEU A 44 -16.61 -34.20 4.07
C LEU A 44 -15.23 -34.87 4.20
N PRO A 45 -14.35 -34.75 3.20
CA PRO A 45 -13.05 -35.41 3.25
C PRO A 45 -12.24 -34.91 4.47
N PRO A 46 -11.64 -35.82 5.25
CA PRO A 46 -10.85 -35.43 6.40
C PRO A 46 -9.57 -34.75 5.93
N HIS A 47 -9.38 -33.51 6.41
CA HIS A 47 -8.13 -32.81 6.67
C HIS A 47 -7.08 -32.72 5.53
N GLU A 48 -6.58 -31.49 5.35
CA GLU A 48 -5.37 -31.05 4.60
C GLU A 48 -5.57 -30.52 3.18
N GLY A 49 -6.63 -30.91 2.48
CA GLY A 49 -6.95 -30.32 1.17
C GLY A 49 -7.48 -28.88 1.28
N SER A 50 -6.99 -27.98 0.41
CA SER A 50 -7.58 -26.67 0.18
C SER A 50 -8.99 -26.82 -0.41
N VAL A 51 -9.93 -25.94 -0.07
CA VAL A 51 -11.30 -25.94 -0.63
C VAL A 51 -11.28 -25.83 -2.16
N ALA A 52 -10.29 -25.16 -2.72
CA ALA A 52 -10.05 -25.09 -4.17
C ALA A 52 -9.84 -26.47 -4.83
N ASN A 53 -9.32 -27.46 -4.09
CA ASN A 53 -9.04 -28.80 -4.60
C ASN A 53 -10.25 -29.75 -4.48
N LEU A 54 -11.34 -29.30 -3.85
CA LEU A 54 -12.56 -30.08 -3.68
C LEU A 54 -13.37 -30.12 -4.97
N SER A 55 -14.07 -31.23 -5.22
CA SER A 55 -15.05 -31.29 -6.32
C SER A 55 -16.19 -30.30 -6.09
N GLY A 56 -16.89 -29.88 -7.15
CA GLY A 56 -18.03 -28.95 -7.02
C GLY A 56 -19.09 -29.44 -6.04
N GLY A 57 -19.38 -30.75 -6.01
CA GLY A 57 -20.29 -31.36 -5.03
C GLY A 57 -19.76 -31.31 -3.59
N GLN A 58 -18.45 -31.47 -3.38
CA GLN A 58 -17.81 -31.29 -2.07
C GLN A 58 -17.87 -29.82 -1.61
N GLN A 59 -17.58 -28.86 -2.50
CA GLN A 59 -17.70 -27.43 -2.19
C GLN A 59 -19.16 -27.06 -1.83
N ARG A 60 -20.14 -27.64 -2.54
CA ARG A 60 -21.57 -27.48 -2.23
C ARG A 60 -21.89 -27.96 -0.82
N ARG A 61 -21.38 -29.14 -0.44
CA ARG A 61 -21.54 -29.70 0.91
C ARG A 61 -20.86 -28.83 1.98
N VAL A 62 -19.67 -28.28 1.72
CA VAL A 62 -19.04 -27.32 2.65
C VAL A 62 -19.89 -26.05 2.80
N SER A 63 -20.47 -25.54 1.71
CA SER A 63 -21.39 -24.39 1.79
C SER A 63 -22.67 -24.69 2.57
N LEU A 64 -23.17 -25.93 2.49
CA LEU A 64 -24.30 -26.38 3.31
C LEU A 64 -23.90 -26.49 4.79
N ALA A 65 -22.71 -27.01 5.09
CA ALA A 65 -22.16 -27.06 6.44
C ALA A 65 -22.08 -25.66 7.07
N VAL A 66 -21.56 -24.67 6.33
CA VAL A 66 -21.51 -23.28 6.78
C VAL A 66 -22.91 -22.73 7.09
N ALA A 67 -23.91 -23.04 6.27
CA ALA A 67 -25.28 -22.60 6.50
C ALA A 67 -25.94 -23.24 7.74
N LEU A 68 -25.55 -24.47 8.09
CA LEU A 68 -26.05 -25.22 9.25
C LEU A 68 -25.24 -24.96 10.55
N LEU A 69 -24.08 -24.32 10.44
CA LEU A 69 -23.14 -24.16 11.55
C LEU A 69 -23.75 -23.44 12.76
N HIS A 70 -24.51 -22.37 12.49
CA HIS A 70 -25.03 -21.44 13.50
C HIS A 70 -26.46 -21.74 13.98
N GLU A 71 -27.01 -22.90 13.63
CA GLU A 71 -28.34 -23.36 14.08
C GLU A 71 -29.46 -22.33 13.83
N PRO A 72 -29.68 -21.89 12.58
CA PRO A 72 -30.68 -20.87 12.28
C PRO A 72 -32.11 -21.35 12.50
N GLU A 73 -32.99 -20.44 12.88
CA GLU A 73 -34.45 -20.67 12.94
C GLU A 73 -35.09 -20.72 11.54
N LEU A 74 -34.47 -20.07 10.55
CA LEU A 74 -34.90 -20.06 9.14
C LEU A 74 -33.73 -20.38 8.21
N LEU A 75 -33.88 -21.44 7.43
CA LEU A 75 -32.87 -21.89 6.47
C LEU A 75 -33.42 -21.79 5.04
N ILE A 76 -32.79 -20.96 4.22
CA ILE A 76 -33.12 -20.84 2.79
C ILE A 76 -32.00 -21.48 1.98
N LEU A 77 -32.31 -22.56 1.27
CA LEU A 77 -31.37 -23.37 0.50
C LEU A 77 -31.73 -23.35 -0.97
N ASP A 78 -30.78 -22.85 -1.77
CA ASP A 78 -30.82 -22.97 -3.22
C ASP A 78 -30.16 -24.29 -3.61
N GLU A 79 -30.91 -25.24 -4.18
CA GLU A 79 -30.39 -26.48 -4.76
C GLU A 79 -29.33 -27.22 -3.89
N PRO A 80 -29.63 -27.59 -2.64
CA PRO A 80 -28.61 -28.05 -1.68
C PRO A 80 -28.03 -29.45 -1.98
N THR A 81 -28.79 -30.31 -2.67
CA THR A 81 -28.51 -31.73 -2.90
C THR A 81 -28.02 -32.03 -4.33
N VAL A 82 -27.77 -30.99 -5.12
CA VAL A 82 -27.35 -31.10 -6.52
C VAL A 82 -25.92 -31.62 -6.60
N GLY A 83 -25.72 -32.68 -7.39
CA GLY A 83 -24.41 -33.34 -7.53
C GLY A 83 -24.00 -34.16 -6.30
N VAL A 84 -24.93 -34.45 -5.38
CA VAL A 84 -24.74 -35.35 -4.24
C VAL A 84 -25.26 -36.75 -4.60
N ASP A 85 -24.60 -37.79 -4.09
CA ASP A 85 -25.01 -39.18 -4.25
C ASP A 85 -26.36 -39.47 -3.58
N CYS A 86 -27.04 -40.53 -4.02
CA CYS A 86 -28.39 -40.86 -3.54
C CYS A 86 -28.44 -41.19 -2.04
N THR A 87 -27.40 -41.86 -1.51
CA THR A 87 -27.33 -42.24 -0.10
C THR A 87 -27.17 -41.03 0.82
N LEU A 88 -26.26 -40.12 0.49
CA LEU A 88 -26.01 -38.92 1.27
C LEU A 88 -27.16 -37.91 1.14
N ARG A 89 -27.82 -37.86 -0.01
CA ARG A 89 -29.06 -37.08 -0.18
C ARG A 89 -30.11 -37.49 0.85
N GLU A 90 -30.35 -38.78 1.04
CA GLU A 90 -31.36 -39.25 2.01
C GLU A 90 -30.96 -38.88 3.44
N LEU A 91 -29.67 -39.04 3.81
CA LEU A 91 -29.15 -38.61 5.12
C LEU A 91 -29.35 -37.10 5.37
N ILE A 92 -29.10 -36.26 4.36
CA ILE A 92 -29.35 -34.81 4.44
C ILE A 92 -30.84 -34.52 4.66
N TRP A 93 -31.73 -35.23 3.96
CA TRP A 93 -33.18 -35.06 4.11
C TRP A 93 -33.69 -35.55 5.47
N GLU A 94 -33.19 -36.67 5.99
CA GLU A 94 -33.47 -37.12 7.35
C GLU A 94 -33.05 -36.07 8.38
N HIS A 95 -31.90 -35.43 8.19
CA HIS A 95 -31.46 -34.34 9.03
C HIS A 95 -32.40 -33.12 8.96
N PHE A 96 -32.85 -32.72 7.77
CA PHE A 96 -33.83 -31.64 7.61
C PHE A 96 -35.17 -31.95 8.30
N LYS A 97 -35.65 -33.21 8.22
CA LYS A 97 -36.85 -33.66 8.94
C LYS A 97 -36.65 -33.57 10.46
N SER A 98 -35.47 -33.94 10.96
CA SER A 98 -35.14 -33.81 12.38
C SER A 98 -35.13 -32.34 12.85
N LEU A 99 -34.54 -31.43 12.06
CA LEU A 99 -34.49 -30.00 12.37
C LEU A 99 -35.88 -29.35 12.39
N THR A 100 -36.73 -29.70 11.42
CA THR A 100 -38.11 -29.17 11.34
C THR A 100 -39.02 -29.75 12.42
N GLY A 101 -38.88 -31.04 12.75
CA GLY A 101 -39.72 -31.73 13.74
C GLY A 101 -39.36 -31.40 15.19
N ASN A 102 -38.08 -31.44 15.53
CA ASN A 102 -37.61 -31.29 16.91
C ASN A 102 -37.12 -29.87 17.23
N GLY A 103 -36.56 -29.17 16.23
CA GLY A 103 -35.87 -27.89 16.42
C GLY A 103 -36.70 -26.66 16.10
N GLY A 104 -37.92 -26.81 15.56
CA GLY A 104 -38.77 -25.68 15.16
C GLY A 104 -38.20 -24.85 13.99
N VAL A 105 -37.21 -25.38 13.26
CA VAL A 105 -36.55 -24.67 12.16
C VAL A 105 -37.45 -24.68 10.93
N THR A 106 -37.63 -23.51 10.30
CA THR A 106 -38.30 -23.42 9.00
C THR A 106 -37.28 -23.56 7.89
N ILE A 107 -37.48 -24.50 6.96
CA ILE A 107 -36.57 -24.73 5.83
C ILE A 107 -37.30 -24.47 4.51
N ILE A 108 -36.73 -23.62 3.67
CA ILE A 108 -37.18 -23.37 2.30
C ILE A 108 -36.11 -23.90 1.35
N ILE A 109 -36.49 -24.86 0.51
CA ILE A 109 -35.59 -25.50 -0.44
C ILE A 109 -36.11 -25.25 -1.85
N THR A 110 -35.21 -24.89 -2.76
CA THR A 110 -35.44 -25.03 -4.20
C THR A 110 -34.67 -26.24 -4.70
N THR A 111 -35.29 -27.02 -5.58
CA THR A 111 -34.68 -28.22 -6.15
C THR A 111 -35.20 -28.41 -7.56
N HIS A 112 -34.33 -28.89 -8.45
CA HIS A 112 -34.71 -29.34 -9.77
C HIS A 112 -35.12 -30.83 -9.79
N TYR A 113 -34.94 -31.55 -8.68
CA TYR A 113 -35.40 -32.93 -8.51
C TYR A 113 -36.79 -32.97 -7.90
N ILE A 114 -37.80 -33.24 -8.73
CA ILE A 114 -39.22 -33.21 -8.31
C ILE A 114 -39.53 -34.24 -7.20
N GLU A 115 -38.88 -35.40 -7.22
CA GLU A 115 -39.07 -36.42 -6.18
C GLU A 115 -38.55 -36.00 -4.80
N GLU A 116 -37.56 -35.11 -4.72
CA GLU A 116 -37.12 -34.55 -3.44
C GLU A 116 -38.22 -33.68 -2.80
N ALA A 117 -38.96 -32.92 -3.62
CA ALA A 117 -40.06 -32.09 -3.16
C ALA A 117 -41.19 -32.90 -2.51
N ARG A 118 -41.31 -34.20 -2.84
CA ARG A 118 -42.31 -35.10 -2.22
C ARG A 118 -42.11 -35.26 -0.72
N GLN A 119 -40.88 -35.12 -0.23
CA GLN A 119 -40.55 -35.26 1.19
C GLN A 119 -40.92 -34.01 2.01
N ALA A 120 -41.25 -32.89 1.35
CA ALA A 120 -41.56 -31.63 2.01
C ALA A 120 -42.99 -31.59 2.57
N ASN A 121 -43.20 -30.83 3.65
CA ASN A 121 -44.53 -30.61 4.22
C ASN A 121 -45.45 -29.83 3.26
N ARG A 122 -44.87 -28.89 2.48
CA ARG A 122 -45.56 -28.09 1.47
C ARG A 122 -44.66 -27.94 0.24
N VAL A 123 -45.26 -27.99 -0.94
CA VAL A 123 -44.59 -27.80 -2.24
C VAL A 123 -45.26 -26.66 -2.98
N GLY A 124 -44.45 -25.70 -3.40
CA GLY A 124 -44.82 -24.63 -4.32
C GLY A 124 -44.27 -24.94 -5.72
N ILE A 125 -45.14 -24.99 -6.72
CA ILE A 125 -44.75 -25.18 -8.11
C ILE A 125 -44.75 -23.81 -8.82
N MET A 126 -43.59 -23.38 -9.32
CA MET A 126 -43.44 -22.10 -10.01
C MET A 126 -43.07 -22.28 -11.48
N ARG A 127 -43.61 -21.43 -12.36
CA ARG A 127 -43.21 -21.36 -13.77
C ARG A 127 -43.45 -19.98 -14.35
N GLY A 128 -42.44 -19.43 -15.04
CA GLY A 128 -42.53 -18.09 -15.66
C GLY A 128 -42.71 -16.95 -14.66
N GLY A 129 -42.15 -17.08 -13.45
CA GLY A 129 -42.29 -16.09 -12.38
C GLY A 129 -43.60 -16.17 -11.58
N CYS A 130 -44.53 -17.06 -11.95
CA CYS A 130 -45.79 -17.25 -11.24
C CYS A 130 -45.79 -18.54 -10.41
N LEU A 131 -46.30 -18.48 -9.18
CA LEU A 131 -46.62 -19.65 -8.37
C LEU A 131 -47.94 -20.25 -8.86
N MET A 132 -47.86 -21.43 -9.47
CA MET A 132 -49.02 -22.10 -10.10
C MET A 132 -49.86 -22.86 -9.08
N ALA A 133 -49.21 -23.51 -8.11
CA ALA A 133 -49.88 -24.26 -7.05
C ALA A 133 -49.00 -24.28 -5.80
N GLU A 134 -49.64 -24.31 -4.63
CA GLU A 134 -48.98 -24.43 -3.34
C GLU A 134 -49.85 -25.27 -2.41
N SER A 135 -49.40 -26.47 -2.05
CA SER A 135 -50.08 -27.32 -1.06
C SER A 135 -49.18 -28.46 -0.61
N ALA A 136 -49.67 -29.32 0.28
CA ALA A 136 -48.97 -30.56 0.61
C ALA A 136 -48.90 -31.47 -0.64
N PRO A 137 -47.78 -32.20 -0.86
CA PRO A 137 -47.60 -33.09 -2.01
C PRO A 137 -48.79 -34.03 -2.27
N ALA A 138 -49.26 -34.71 -1.22
CA ALA A 138 -50.37 -35.64 -1.30
C ALA A 138 -51.70 -34.98 -1.75
N VAL A 139 -51.93 -33.73 -1.33
CA VAL A 139 -53.13 -32.97 -1.70
C VAL A 139 -53.07 -32.57 -3.18
N LEU A 140 -51.90 -32.12 -3.66
CA LEU A 140 -51.70 -31.77 -5.07
C LEU A 140 -51.88 -32.99 -5.97
N MET A 141 -51.28 -34.12 -5.61
CA MET A 141 -51.40 -35.38 -6.34
C MET A 141 -52.86 -35.85 -6.42
N LYS A 142 -53.60 -35.80 -5.31
CA LYS A 142 -55.03 -36.15 -5.28
C LYS A 142 -55.88 -35.20 -6.11
N ARG A 143 -55.62 -33.89 -6.04
CA ARG A 143 -56.37 -32.86 -6.78
C ARG A 143 -56.26 -33.04 -8.30
N HIS A 144 -55.07 -33.35 -8.79
CA HIS A 144 -54.80 -33.51 -10.23
C HIS A 144 -54.84 -34.97 -10.69
N GLN A 145 -55.33 -35.89 -9.85
CA GLN A 145 -55.44 -37.34 -10.15
C GLN A 145 -54.14 -37.94 -10.71
N ALA A 146 -53.01 -37.56 -10.12
CA ALA A 146 -51.68 -37.92 -10.60
C ALA A 146 -50.92 -38.80 -9.59
N GLU A 147 -50.21 -39.80 -10.10
CA GLU A 147 -49.39 -40.74 -9.31
C GLU A 147 -48.03 -40.15 -8.88
N THR A 148 -47.56 -39.11 -9.58
CA THR A 148 -46.28 -38.44 -9.31
C THR A 148 -46.43 -36.93 -9.35
N LEU A 149 -45.58 -36.21 -8.60
CA LEU A 149 -45.54 -34.74 -8.63
C LEU A 149 -45.12 -34.21 -10.02
N GLU A 150 -44.37 -35.00 -10.80
CA GLU A 150 -43.97 -34.67 -12.16
C GLU A 150 -45.19 -34.57 -13.09
N ARG A 151 -46.15 -35.49 -12.97
CA ARG A 151 -47.40 -35.43 -13.71
C ARG A 151 -48.25 -34.23 -13.29
N VAL A 152 -48.28 -33.88 -12.00
CA VAL A 152 -48.92 -32.65 -11.52
C VAL A 152 -48.29 -31.41 -12.15
N PHE A 153 -46.95 -31.36 -12.18
CA PHE A 153 -46.20 -30.26 -12.81
C PHE A 153 -46.53 -30.14 -14.31
N LEU A 154 -46.61 -31.25 -15.02
CA LEU A 154 -46.96 -31.29 -16.43
C LEU A 154 -48.40 -30.79 -16.67
N ALA A 155 -49.37 -31.26 -15.88
CA ALA A 155 -50.77 -30.83 -15.98
C ALA A 155 -50.89 -29.30 -15.77
N LEU A 156 -50.31 -28.77 -14.70
CA LEU A 156 -50.28 -27.33 -14.42
C LEU A 156 -49.56 -26.54 -15.53
N SER A 157 -48.54 -27.13 -16.14
CA SER A 157 -47.80 -26.51 -17.24
C SER A 157 -48.62 -26.41 -18.52
N VAL A 158 -49.43 -27.43 -18.82
CA VAL A 158 -50.38 -27.42 -19.94
C VAL A 158 -51.48 -26.39 -19.69
N GLU A 159 -52.06 -26.38 -18.50
CA GLU A 159 -53.07 -25.39 -18.07
C GLU A 159 -52.51 -23.97 -18.19
N GLN A 160 -51.29 -23.71 -17.72
CA GLN A 160 -50.65 -22.40 -17.83
C GLN A 160 -50.38 -21.99 -19.28
N ASN A 161 -49.97 -22.92 -20.15
CA ASN A 161 -49.77 -22.63 -21.57
C ASN A 161 -51.10 -22.26 -22.26
N GLN A 162 -52.20 -22.89 -21.86
CA GLN A 162 -53.55 -22.57 -22.35
C GLN A 162 -54.05 -21.23 -21.79
N ALA A 163 -53.74 -20.91 -20.52
CA ALA A 163 -54.13 -19.67 -19.85
C ALA A 163 -53.24 -18.45 -20.20
N LYS A 164 -52.01 -18.66 -20.70
CA LYS A 164 -51.05 -17.61 -21.12
C LYS A 164 -51.51 -16.75 -22.30
N ARG A 165 -52.74 -16.94 -22.79
CA ARG A 165 -53.40 -15.98 -23.69
C ARG A 165 -53.96 -14.73 -23.00
N THR A 166 -53.98 -14.63 -21.66
CA THR A 166 -54.75 -13.52 -21.03
C THR A 166 -54.20 -12.90 -19.73
N VAL A 167 -52.97 -13.18 -19.26
CA VAL A 167 -52.51 -12.59 -17.98
C VAL A 167 -51.20 -11.84 -18.12
N GLY A 168 -51.32 -10.50 -18.07
CA GLY A 168 -50.22 -9.57 -17.95
C GLY A 168 -49.47 -9.72 -16.62
N ILE A 169 -48.16 -9.54 -16.69
CA ILE A 169 -47.21 -9.69 -15.59
C ILE A 169 -47.62 -8.77 -14.43
N ALA A 170 -47.89 -9.34 -13.25
CA ALA A 170 -48.19 -8.59 -12.04
C ALA A 170 -47.05 -7.62 -11.70
N ALA A 171 -47.41 -6.39 -11.34
CA ALA A 171 -46.49 -5.31 -11.04
C ALA A 171 -45.51 -5.70 -9.92
N ARG A 172 -44.23 -5.38 -10.16
CA ARG A 172 -43.11 -5.61 -9.25
C ARG A 172 -43.39 -4.85 -7.95
N ALA A 173 -43.59 -5.56 -6.83
CA ALA A 173 -43.71 -4.93 -5.52
C ALA A 173 -42.44 -4.09 -5.23
N ASP A 174 -42.64 -2.87 -4.75
CA ASP A 174 -41.54 -1.97 -4.36
C ASP A 174 -40.68 -2.67 -3.30
N ARG A 175 -39.39 -2.83 -3.62
CA ARG A 175 -38.43 -3.40 -2.66
C ARG A 175 -38.25 -2.39 -1.52
N PRO A 176 -38.40 -2.79 -0.25
CA PRO A 176 -38.04 -1.91 0.85
C PRO A 176 -36.57 -1.51 0.70
N LYS A 177 -36.29 -0.21 0.67
CA LYS A 177 -34.91 0.29 0.69
C LYS A 177 -34.29 -0.13 2.02
N ALA A 178 -33.26 -0.96 1.97
CA ALA A 178 -32.52 -1.35 3.17
C ALA A 178 -31.79 -0.12 3.74
N THR A 179 -32.34 0.47 4.81
CA THR A 179 -31.80 1.66 5.49
C THR A 179 -31.13 1.30 6.82
N GLY A 180 -30.42 0.16 6.88
CA GLY A 180 -29.70 -0.27 8.08
C GLY A 180 -28.21 0.05 7.98
N ARG A 181 -27.68 0.95 8.83
CA ARG A 181 -26.25 0.96 9.16
C ARG A 181 -26.00 -0.15 10.16
N TRP A 182 -25.34 -1.22 9.73
CA TRP A 182 -24.94 -2.30 10.60
C TRP A 182 -23.67 -1.88 11.35
N PRO A 183 -23.67 -1.81 12.69
CA PRO A 183 -22.47 -1.46 13.44
C PRO A 183 -21.38 -2.51 13.21
N ILE A 184 -20.14 -2.06 13.03
CA ILE A 184 -18.99 -2.96 12.89
C ILE A 184 -18.66 -3.51 14.28
N GLU A 185 -19.04 -4.76 14.53
CA GLU A 185 -18.71 -5.44 15.78
C GLU A 185 -17.23 -5.82 15.84
N ARG A 186 -16.62 -5.72 17.03
CA ARG A 186 -15.20 -6.07 17.26
C ARG A 186 -14.91 -7.54 16.95
N GLY A 187 -15.91 -8.43 17.10
CA GLY A 187 -15.82 -9.84 16.73
C GLY A 187 -15.54 -10.04 15.24
N HIS A 188 -16.26 -9.31 14.38
CA HIS A 188 -16.07 -9.35 12.93
C HIS A 188 -14.66 -8.91 12.53
N MET A 189 -14.14 -7.83 13.13
CA MET A 189 -12.79 -7.35 12.83
C MET A 189 -11.73 -8.38 13.21
N LYS A 190 -11.85 -9.03 14.38
CA LYS A 190 -10.94 -10.10 14.80
C LYS A 190 -10.98 -11.29 13.83
N ALA A 191 -12.18 -11.69 13.38
CA ALA A 191 -12.34 -12.76 12.40
C ALA A 191 -11.67 -12.42 11.05
N LEU A 192 -11.83 -11.19 10.57
CA LEU A 192 -11.21 -10.71 9.33
C LEU A 192 -9.69 -10.60 9.43
N VAL A 193 -9.16 -10.09 10.54
CA VAL A 193 -7.70 -10.04 10.77
C VAL A 193 -7.12 -11.44 10.82
N TRP A 194 -7.76 -12.37 11.53
CA TRP A 194 -7.33 -13.76 11.57
C TRP A 194 -7.37 -14.42 10.19
N LYS A 195 -8.42 -14.17 9.39
CA LYS A 195 -8.54 -14.63 8.01
C LYS A 195 -7.34 -14.16 7.18
N ASN A 196 -7.06 -12.86 7.20
CA ASN A 196 -5.97 -12.27 6.42
C ASN A 196 -4.59 -12.77 6.90
N ALA A 197 -4.41 -12.98 8.22
CA ALA A 197 -3.19 -13.54 8.77
C ALA A 197 -2.94 -14.99 8.33
N LEU A 198 -3.99 -15.82 8.34
CA LEU A 198 -3.90 -17.19 7.81
C LEU A 198 -3.62 -17.20 6.31
N TRP A 199 -4.30 -16.35 5.54
CA TRP A 199 -4.09 -16.21 4.11
C TRP A 199 -2.63 -15.82 3.80
N LEU A 200 -2.08 -14.84 4.54
CA LEU A 200 -0.69 -14.41 4.37
C LEU A 200 0.31 -15.51 4.75
N ARG A 201 0.04 -16.27 5.82
CA ARG A 201 0.89 -17.39 6.25
C ARG A 201 0.95 -18.52 5.22
N LYS A 202 -0.15 -18.80 4.53
CA LYS A 202 -0.18 -19.82 3.47
C LYS A 202 0.46 -19.34 2.17
N ASN A 203 0.38 -18.04 1.88
CA ASN A 203 0.98 -17.44 0.69
C ASN A 203 2.38 -16.89 0.98
N LEU A 204 3.35 -17.79 1.19
CA LEU A 204 4.74 -17.43 1.51
C LEU A 204 5.36 -16.49 0.48
N THR A 205 5.05 -16.67 -0.80
CA THR A 205 5.51 -15.79 -1.88
C THR A 205 5.03 -14.35 -1.71
N VAL A 206 3.75 -14.16 -1.37
CA VAL A 206 3.20 -12.82 -1.14
C VAL A 206 3.85 -12.19 0.08
N LEU A 207 4.01 -12.96 1.16
CA LEU A 207 4.71 -12.50 2.37
C LEU A 207 6.16 -12.08 2.07
N ALA A 208 6.88 -12.89 1.30
CA ALA A 208 8.26 -12.59 0.89
C ALA A 208 8.34 -11.31 0.06
N VAL A 209 7.45 -11.12 -0.92
CA VAL A 209 7.45 -9.90 -1.75
C VAL A 209 7.15 -8.66 -0.91
N VAL A 210 6.10 -8.71 -0.08
CA VAL A 210 5.70 -7.56 0.75
C VAL A 210 6.79 -7.18 1.77
N THR A 211 7.58 -8.15 2.25
CA THR A 211 8.64 -7.89 3.23
C THR A 211 9.99 -7.55 2.60
N LEU A 212 10.38 -8.21 1.51
CA LEU A 212 11.69 -8.02 0.87
C LEU A 212 11.71 -6.80 -0.04
N LEU A 213 10.60 -6.47 -0.71
CA LEU A 213 10.58 -5.36 -1.67
C LEU A 213 10.95 -4.01 -1.02
N PRO A 214 10.38 -3.60 0.14
CA PRO A 214 10.77 -2.36 0.80
C PRO A 214 12.24 -2.37 1.25
N VAL A 215 12.73 -3.53 1.73
CA VAL A 215 14.12 -3.69 2.15
C VAL A 215 15.07 -3.49 0.96
N VAL A 216 14.75 -4.09 -0.19
CA VAL A 216 15.53 -3.93 -1.42
C VAL A 216 15.48 -2.48 -1.90
N MET A 217 14.31 -1.84 -1.90
CA MET A 217 14.15 -0.44 -2.30
C MET A 217 15.01 0.50 -1.46
N VAL A 218 14.95 0.38 -0.13
CA VAL A 218 15.76 1.18 0.79
C VAL A 218 17.25 0.89 0.59
N SER A 219 17.62 -0.37 0.42
CA SER A 219 19.02 -0.77 0.22
C SER A 219 19.59 -0.17 -1.07
N VAL A 220 18.84 -0.25 -2.18
CA VAL A 220 19.23 0.36 -3.47
C VAL A 220 19.31 1.88 -3.36
N PHE A 221 18.36 2.52 -2.67
CA PHE A 221 18.38 3.96 -2.46
C PHE A 221 19.63 4.41 -1.67
N CYS A 222 19.92 3.74 -0.56
CA CYS A 222 21.08 4.05 0.27
C CYS A 222 22.40 3.84 -0.49
N LEU A 223 22.50 2.79 -1.33
CA LEU A 223 23.68 2.53 -2.15
C LEU A 223 23.85 3.50 -3.31
N ALA A 224 22.76 3.88 -4.00
CA ALA A 224 22.82 4.67 -5.21
C ALA A 224 22.88 6.19 -4.97
N ILE A 225 22.20 6.68 -3.91
CA ILE A 225 21.99 8.13 -3.68
C ILE A 225 22.43 8.53 -2.27
N GLY A 226 22.41 7.62 -1.30
CA GLY A 226 22.61 7.94 0.12
C GLY A 226 23.98 8.49 0.51
N HIS A 227 25.00 8.44 -0.35
CA HIS A 227 26.30 9.01 -0.03
C HIS A 227 26.35 10.52 -0.32
N SER A 228 26.95 11.29 0.58
CA SER A 228 27.30 12.69 0.31
C SER A 228 28.19 12.76 -0.94
N PRO A 229 28.07 13.79 -1.79
CA PRO A 229 28.94 13.92 -2.95
C PRO A 229 30.38 14.15 -2.50
N PHE A 230 31.28 13.27 -2.94
CA PHE A 230 32.73 13.39 -2.73
C PHE A 230 33.41 13.81 -4.04
N ASP A 231 34.62 14.38 -3.97
CA ASP A 231 35.46 14.76 -5.12
C ASP A 231 34.80 15.75 -6.10
N LEU A 232 34.16 16.79 -5.58
CA LEU A 232 33.62 17.86 -6.41
C LEU A 232 34.77 18.67 -7.03
N THR A 233 34.95 18.52 -8.35
CA THR A 233 35.94 19.26 -9.12
C THR A 233 35.45 20.68 -9.44
N VAL A 234 36.28 21.67 -9.13
CA VAL A 234 35.97 23.09 -9.36
C VAL A 234 37.08 23.75 -10.17
N ALA A 235 36.71 24.44 -11.24
CA ALA A 235 37.63 25.25 -12.04
C ALA A 235 37.95 26.55 -11.29
N VAL A 236 39.23 26.92 -11.19
CA VAL A 236 39.68 28.11 -10.47
C VAL A 236 40.50 28.98 -11.41
N VAL A 237 40.11 30.25 -11.49
CA VAL A 237 40.87 31.30 -12.18
C VAL A 237 41.25 32.34 -11.15
N ASN A 238 42.52 32.36 -10.75
CA ASN A 238 43.04 33.36 -9.84
C ASN A 238 43.78 34.45 -10.62
N GLN A 239 43.11 35.57 -10.89
CA GLN A 239 43.70 36.69 -11.62
C GLN A 239 44.61 37.57 -10.74
N GLU A 240 44.65 37.34 -9.42
CA GLU A 240 45.48 38.08 -8.48
C GLU A 240 46.91 37.53 -8.44
N VAL A 241 47.08 36.22 -8.23
CA VAL A 241 48.40 35.58 -8.03
C VAL A 241 48.82 34.71 -9.23
N GLY A 242 47.90 34.48 -10.19
CA GLY A 242 48.13 33.64 -11.37
C GLY A 242 48.14 32.14 -11.08
N PHE A 243 48.75 31.36 -11.98
CA PHE A 243 48.93 29.90 -11.87
C PHE A 243 50.11 29.57 -10.94
N ARG A 244 50.02 29.88 -9.66
CA ARG A 244 51.02 29.47 -8.65
C ARG A 244 50.38 28.57 -7.61
N ASN A 245 51.14 27.60 -7.11
CA ASN A 245 50.75 26.84 -5.92
C ASN A 245 50.72 27.80 -4.73
N CYS A 246 49.52 28.09 -4.26
CA CYS A 246 49.27 28.86 -3.06
C CYS A 246 49.86 28.12 -1.85
N ASN A 247 50.82 28.72 -1.16
CA ASN A 247 51.37 28.19 0.10
C ASN A 247 51.55 29.34 1.09
N SER A 248 50.42 29.97 1.40
CA SER A 248 50.38 31.26 2.08
C SER A 248 49.62 31.12 3.39
N THR A 249 50.19 31.65 4.47
CA THR A 249 49.49 31.78 5.75
C THR A 249 48.54 32.97 5.72
N LEU A 250 47.38 32.82 6.36
CA LEU A 250 46.39 33.89 6.47
C LEU A 250 46.94 35.01 7.37
N VAL A 251 47.28 36.15 6.77
CA VAL A 251 47.77 37.35 7.48
C VAL A 251 47.01 38.57 7.00
N CYS A 252 46.57 39.41 7.93
CA CYS A 252 45.87 40.65 7.62
C CYS A 252 46.73 41.58 6.73
N GLY A 253 46.15 42.12 5.67
CA GLY A 253 46.83 43.01 4.73
C GLY A 253 47.85 42.34 3.81
N SER A 254 47.91 41.00 3.77
CA SER A 254 48.71 40.28 2.78
C SER A 254 48.11 40.43 1.36
N GLU A 255 48.94 40.27 0.34
CA GLU A 255 48.52 40.27 -1.07
C GLU A 255 48.02 38.90 -1.55
N GLU A 256 47.98 37.91 -0.65
CA GLU A 256 47.71 36.49 -0.96
C GLU A 256 46.45 35.95 -0.23
N ALA A 257 45.50 36.83 0.11
CA ALA A 257 44.26 36.41 0.79
C ALA A 257 43.38 35.51 -0.09
N SER A 258 43.46 35.64 -1.43
CA SER A 258 42.82 34.72 -2.37
C SER A 258 43.35 33.29 -2.23
N CYS A 259 44.66 33.13 -2.05
CA CYS A 259 45.31 31.85 -1.86
C CYS A 259 44.89 31.17 -0.55
N ALA A 260 44.78 31.93 0.55
CA ALA A 260 44.30 31.40 1.81
C ALA A 260 42.85 30.89 1.68
N PHE A 261 41.96 31.64 1.02
CA PHE A 261 40.58 31.18 0.77
C PHE A 261 40.51 29.87 -0.02
N LEU A 262 41.35 29.71 -1.05
CA LEU A 262 41.41 28.47 -1.83
C LEU A 262 41.88 27.27 -0.98
N GLY A 263 42.80 27.49 -0.03
CA GLY A 263 43.23 26.45 0.93
C GLY A 263 42.07 25.94 1.81
N TYR A 264 41.22 26.84 2.30
CA TYR A 264 40.02 26.45 3.07
C TYR A 264 39.02 25.64 2.24
N LEU A 265 38.97 25.84 0.92
CA LEU A 265 38.14 25.05 0.02
C LEU A 265 38.71 23.64 -0.19
N GLU A 266 40.03 23.51 -0.31
CA GLU A 266 40.71 22.22 -0.41
C GLU A 266 40.54 21.39 0.89
N GLU A 267 40.65 22.02 2.07
CA GLU A 267 40.39 21.35 3.37
C GLU A 267 38.96 20.81 3.50
N ARG A 268 38.00 21.42 2.80
CA ARG A 268 36.59 20.98 2.74
C ARG A 268 36.35 19.88 1.70
N GLY A 269 37.40 19.38 1.05
CA GLY A 269 37.35 18.25 0.12
C GLY A 269 36.99 18.62 -1.32
N LEU A 270 37.13 19.89 -1.71
CA LEU A 270 36.98 20.32 -3.11
C LEU A 270 38.28 20.07 -3.88
N VAL A 271 38.16 19.51 -5.09
CA VAL A 271 39.30 19.24 -5.96
C VAL A 271 39.46 20.41 -6.95
N MET A 272 40.55 21.16 -6.80
CA MET A 272 40.75 22.38 -7.57
C MET A 272 41.47 22.10 -8.89
N ARG A 273 40.93 22.63 -10.00
CA ARG A 273 41.56 22.63 -11.33
C ARG A 273 41.81 24.06 -11.77
N TYR A 274 43.08 24.43 -11.90
CA TYR A 274 43.48 25.79 -12.20
C TYR A 274 43.47 26.06 -13.71
N PHE A 275 42.97 27.23 -14.12
CA PHE A 275 42.90 27.69 -15.50
C PHE A 275 43.47 29.11 -15.63
N GLU A 276 44.04 29.43 -16.79
CA GLU A 276 44.62 30.76 -17.05
C GLU A 276 43.56 31.80 -17.43
N SER A 277 42.52 31.38 -18.16
CA SER A 277 41.46 32.25 -18.68
C SER A 277 40.10 31.88 -18.10
N GLU A 278 39.29 32.90 -17.82
CA GLU A 278 37.88 32.76 -17.44
C GLU A 278 37.08 31.98 -18.50
N GLY A 279 37.37 32.22 -19.79
CA GLY A 279 36.70 31.52 -20.88
C GLY A 279 36.93 30.01 -20.87
N ASP A 280 38.16 29.57 -20.58
CA ASP A 280 38.51 28.14 -20.55
C ASP A 280 37.92 27.45 -19.31
N ALA A 281 37.88 28.16 -18.18
CA ALA A 281 37.27 27.65 -16.96
C ALA A 281 35.75 27.47 -17.12
N ILE A 282 35.07 28.45 -17.71
CA ILE A 282 33.63 28.34 -18.03
C ILE A 282 33.39 27.24 -19.07
N ALA A 283 34.26 27.11 -20.08
CA ALA A 283 34.17 26.04 -21.06
C ALA A 283 34.33 24.65 -20.44
N SER A 284 35.17 24.50 -19.39
CA SER A 284 35.31 23.25 -18.64
C SER A 284 34.02 22.88 -17.90
N VAL A 285 33.31 23.87 -17.34
CA VAL A 285 31.98 23.67 -16.74
C VAL A 285 30.96 23.27 -17.81
N MET A 286 30.96 23.95 -18.97
CA MET A 286 30.06 23.61 -20.09
C MET A 286 30.30 22.20 -20.65
N LYS A 287 31.54 21.70 -20.59
CA LYS A 287 31.90 20.34 -21.00
C LYS A 287 31.58 19.28 -19.94
N GLY A 288 31.17 19.68 -18.74
CA GLY A 288 30.92 18.77 -17.61
C GLY A 288 32.18 18.18 -16.98
N GLU A 289 33.34 18.79 -17.20
CA GLU A 289 34.62 18.36 -16.59
C GLU A 289 34.79 18.89 -15.15
N THR A 290 34.14 20.01 -14.84
CA THR A 290 34.07 20.65 -13.53
C THR A 290 32.65 21.09 -13.22
N TYR A 291 32.27 21.13 -11.93
CA TYR A 291 30.89 21.44 -11.50
C TYR A 291 30.65 22.94 -11.34
N ALA A 292 31.71 23.72 -11.14
CA ALA A 292 31.65 25.17 -11.04
C ALA A 292 32.98 25.80 -11.45
N SER A 293 32.94 27.08 -11.81
CA SER A 293 34.09 27.94 -12.05
C SER A 293 34.09 29.07 -11.04
N ILE A 294 35.20 29.22 -10.30
CA ILE A 294 35.47 30.29 -9.35
C ILE A 294 36.46 31.24 -10.00
N VAL A 295 36.07 32.50 -10.17
CA VAL A 295 36.89 33.55 -10.76
C VAL A 295 37.17 34.59 -9.68
N ILE A 296 38.44 34.68 -9.28
CA ILE A 296 38.93 35.70 -8.35
C ILE A 296 39.54 36.84 -9.17
N ARG A 297 38.99 38.04 -9.02
CA ARG A 297 39.41 39.23 -9.77
C ARG A 297 40.74 39.79 -9.26
N ARG A 298 41.36 40.65 -10.08
CA ARG A 298 42.58 41.38 -9.71
C ARG A 298 42.33 42.30 -8.51
N ASN A 299 43.35 42.45 -7.66
CA ASN A 299 43.32 43.26 -6.44
C ASN A 299 42.26 42.81 -5.41
N TYR A 300 41.96 41.52 -5.38
CA TYR A 300 40.98 40.93 -4.45
C TYR A 300 41.39 41.15 -2.98
N SER A 301 42.63 40.83 -2.61
CA SER A 301 43.15 40.92 -1.24
C SER A 301 43.12 42.34 -0.71
N ARG A 302 43.53 43.32 -1.54
CA ARG A 302 43.43 44.74 -1.21
C ARG A 302 41.97 45.16 -1.05
N GLY A 303 41.10 44.78 -1.98
CA GLY A 303 39.68 45.13 -1.90
C GLY A 303 38.99 44.49 -0.69
N LEU A 304 39.34 43.27 -0.32
CA LEU A 304 38.87 42.59 0.89
C LEU A 304 39.34 43.31 2.15
N HIS A 305 40.62 43.72 2.19
CA HIS A 305 41.17 44.49 3.30
C HIS A 305 40.41 45.79 3.51
N VAL A 306 40.19 46.58 2.45
CA VAL A 306 39.45 47.85 2.54
C VAL A 306 37.99 47.60 2.93
N ARG A 307 37.34 46.54 2.43
CA ARG A 307 35.98 46.16 2.88
C ARG A 307 35.90 45.80 4.37
N ALA A 308 36.91 45.14 4.91
CA ALA A 308 36.96 44.74 6.32
C ALA A 308 37.38 45.91 7.24
N TYR A 309 38.28 46.78 6.77
CA TYR A 309 38.96 47.77 7.60
C TYR A 309 38.42 49.20 7.41
N ASP A 310 38.24 49.67 6.17
CA ASP A 310 37.91 51.05 5.77
C ASP A 310 36.79 51.10 4.70
N TRP A 311 35.60 50.66 5.08
CA TRP A 311 34.46 50.54 4.17
C TRP A 311 33.84 51.87 3.74
N GLN A 312 34.12 52.96 4.46
CA GLN A 312 33.48 54.27 4.24
C GLN A 312 34.06 55.03 3.05
N GLY A 313 35.26 54.68 2.58
CA GLY A 313 35.96 55.33 1.46
C GLY A 313 35.98 54.56 0.14
N LEU A 314 35.23 53.46 0.01
CA LEU A 314 35.34 52.52 -1.11
C LEU A 314 34.90 53.11 -2.47
N SER A 315 35.78 53.03 -3.47
CA SER A 315 35.43 53.30 -4.86
C SER A 315 34.68 52.11 -5.51
N VAL A 316 33.83 52.38 -6.52
CA VAL A 316 33.06 51.33 -7.23
C VAL A 316 33.98 50.29 -7.90
N SER A 317 35.16 50.70 -8.36
CA SER A 317 36.18 49.81 -8.92
C SER A 317 36.80 48.86 -7.88
N GLU A 318 37.00 49.32 -6.65
CA GLU A 318 37.52 48.49 -5.56
C GLU A 318 36.45 47.52 -5.03
N LEU A 319 35.18 47.93 -5.05
CA LEU A 319 34.04 47.04 -4.80
C LEU A 319 33.96 45.92 -5.86
N ALA A 320 34.21 46.22 -7.13
CA ALA A 320 34.22 45.21 -8.18
C ALA A 320 35.44 44.28 -8.09
N GLY A 321 36.62 44.76 -7.68
CA GLY A 321 37.83 43.93 -7.57
C GLY A 321 37.81 42.93 -6.39
N SER A 322 36.96 43.18 -5.40
CA SER A 322 36.81 42.38 -4.17
C SER A 322 35.72 41.31 -4.23
N SER A 323 35.07 41.12 -5.38
CA SER A 323 34.09 40.07 -5.57
C SER A 323 34.72 38.79 -6.12
N ILE A 324 34.24 37.65 -5.64
CA ILE A 324 34.51 36.33 -6.22
C ILE A 324 33.28 35.96 -7.04
N ASP A 325 33.47 35.75 -8.34
CA ASP A 325 32.41 35.36 -9.24
C ASP A 325 32.39 33.83 -9.36
N VAL A 326 31.21 33.22 -9.19
CA VAL A 326 31.05 31.76 -9.21
C VAL A 326 30.00 31.36 -10.24
N PHE A 327 30.44 30.68 -11.29
CA PHE A 327 29.58 30.12 -12.33
C PHE A 327 29.35 28.64 -12.04
N ARG A 328 28.10 28.23 -11.83
CA ARG A 328 27.77 26.85 -11.43
C ARG A 328 27.00 26.15 -12.52
N ASP A 329 27.24 24.85 -12.68
CA ASP A 329 26.33 23.99 -13.43
C ASP A 329 25.03 23.77 -12.61
N LEU A 330 23.89 24.06 -13.23
CA LEU A 330 22.56 23.89 -12.63
C LEU A 330 21.83 22.63 -13.14
N SER A 331 22.47 21.84 -14.01
CA SER A 331 21.93 20.57 -14.52
C SER A 331 21.69 19.57 -13.38
N ASN A 332 22.53 19.59 -12.34
CA ASN A 332 22.30 18.89 -11.08
C ASN A 332 22.09 19.88 -9.94
N LYS A 333 20.81 20.17 -9.63
CA LYS A 333 20.42 21.12 -8.58
C LYS A 333 20.95 20.75 -7.19
N HIS A 334 21.07 19.47 -6.86
CA HIS A 334 21.57 19.02 -5.56
C HIS A 334 23.05 19.36 -5.38
N LEU A 335 23.88 19.05 -6.38
CA LEU A 335 25.30 19.41 -6.36
C LEU A 335 25.50 20.93 -6.36
N ALA A 336 24.73 21.65 -7.18
CA ALA A 336 24.83 23.10 -7.27
C ALA A 336 24.49 23.81 -5.96
N ILE A 337 23.45 23.36 -5.25
CA ILE A 337 23.06 23.88 -3.94
C ILE A 337 24.10 23.51 -2.89
N HIS A 338 24.55 22.25 -2.86
CA HIS A 338 25.58 21.81 -1.92
C HIS A 338 26.86 22.64 -2.08
N LEU A 339 27.35 22.82 -3.31
CA LEU A 339 28.53 23.63 -3.61
C LEU A 339 28.35 25.09 -3.19
N GLN A 340 27.16 25.69 -3.35
CA GLN A 340 26.89 27.04 -2.88
C GLN A 340 26.90 27.16 -1.36
N ILE A 341 26.28 26.21 -0.65
CA ILE A 341 26.28 26.19 0.82
C ILE A 341 27.71 26.04 1.32
N THR A 342 28.47 25.09 0.76
CA THR A 342 29.88 24.87 1.09
C THR A 342 30.70 26.13 0.84
N LEU A 343 30.61 26.76 -0.33
CA LEU A 343 31.33 28.00 -0.63
C LEU A 343 31.01 29.12 0.35
N TYR A 344 29.72 29.32 0.67
CA TYR A 344 29.30 30.37 1.58
C TYR A 344 29.81 30.13 3.01
N GLN A 345 29.66 28.91 3.52
CA GLN A 345 30.14 28.53 4.85
C GLN A 345 31.67 28.64 4.95
N THR A 346 32.39 28.18 3.93
CA THR A 346 33.85 28.27 3.86
C THR A 346 34.32 29.72 3.79
N PHE A 347 33.66 30.55 2.97
CA PHE A 347 33.97 31.98 2.88
C PHE A 347 33.70 32.70 4.21
N GLN A 348 32.60 32.38 4.89
CA GLN A 348 32.31 32.95 6.21
C GLN A 348 33.40 32.61 7.23
N GLN A 349 33.84 31.34 7.27
CA GLN A 349 34.92 30.92 8.16
C GLN A 349 36.23 31.64 7.84
N PHE A 350 36.65 31.62 6.57
CA PHE A 350 37.81 32.37 6.08
C PHE A 350 37.75 33.86 6.45
N PHE A 351 36.59 34.50 6.29
CA PHE A 351 36.41 35.91 6.56
C PHE A 351 36.51 36.23 8.06
N TYR A 352 35.96 35.39 8.93
CA TYR A 352 36.09 35.55 10.38
C TYR A 352 37.55 35.40 10.82
N ASP A 353 38.25 34.39 10.32
CA ASP A 353 39.66 34.16 10.63
C ASP A 353 40.53 35.32 10.10
N TYR A 354 40.18 35.90 8.94
CA TYR A 354 40.83 37.08 8.40
C TYR A 354 40.64 38.31 9.30
N ILE A 355 39.42 38.57 9.77
CA ILE A 355 39.12 39.68 10.70
C ILE A 355 39.87 39.52 12.02
N GLU A 356 39.91 38.29 12.55
CA GLU A 356 40.64 37.98 13.77
C GLU A 356 42.15 38.21 13.58
N SER A 357 42.71 37.83 12.42
CA SER A 357 44.11 38.14 12.07
C SER A 357 44.39 39.65 12.00
N CYS A 358 43.37 40.47 11.74
CA CYS A 358 43.44 41.94 11.78
C CYS A 358 43.28 42.53 13.19
N GLY A 359 43.18 41.71 14.23
CA GLY A 359 43.03 42.14 15.63
C GLY A 359 41.64 42.68 15.98
N ARG A 360 40.61 42.35 15.18
CA ARG A 360 39.21 42.74 15.44
C ARG A 360 38.38 41.55 15.92
N ARG A 361 37.34 41.85 16.69
CA ARG A 361 36.32 40.88 17.11
C ARG A 361 35.39 40.57 15.95
N TRP A 362 35.45 39.34 15.44
CA TRP A 362 34.59 38.86 14.35
C TRP A 362 33.11 38.83 14.74
N GLU A 363 32.79 38.74 16.04
CA GLU A 363 31.42 38.68 16.56
C GLU A 363 30.59 39.91 16.18
N ALA A 364 31.26 41.06 15.99
CA ALA A 364 30.61 42.30 15.57
C ALA A 364 30.18 42.31 14.08
N MET A 365 30.74 41.41 13.26
CA MET A 365 30.43 41.30 11.83
C MET A 365 29.60 40.07 11.47
N LYS A 366 29.31 39.20 12.46
CA LYS A 366 28.41 38.07 12.25
C LYS A 366 27.03 38.58 11.88
N VAL A 367 26.42 37.97 10.86
CA VAL A 367 25.01 38.22 10.54
C VAL A 367 24.17 37.90 11.80
N PRO A 368 23.35 38.83 12.31
CA PRO A 368 22.64 38.67 13.59
C PRO A 368 21.39 37.78 13.46
N VAL A 369 21.57 36.62 12.82
CA VAL A 369 20.56 35.58 12.66
C VAL A 369 21.13 34.31 13.29
N GLN A 370 20.41 33.78 14.28
CA GLN A 370 20.73 32.52 14.93
C GLN A 370 19.76 31.45 14.42
N TRP A 371 20.32 30.36 13.94
CA TRP A 371 19.56 29.21 13.46
C TRP A 371 19.64 28.11 14.50
N GLU A 372 18.49 27.66 15.00
CA GLU A 372 18.38 26.56 15.94
C GLU A 372 17.45 25.49 15.36
N ALA A 373 17.88 24.23 15.39
CA ALA A 373 17.07 23.11 14.95
C ALA A 373 16.08 22.72 16.05
N VAL A 374 14.77 22.78 15.76
CA VAL A 374 13.73 22.24 16.65
C VAL A 374 13.76 20.70 16.63
N TYR A 375 14.06 20.12 15.46
CA TYR A 375 14.25 18.69 15.26
C TYR A 375 15.43 18.44 14.30
N GLY A 376 16.16 17.34 14.52
CA GLY A 376 17.31 16.96 13.69
C GLY A 376 18.61 17.68 14.07
N SER A 377 19.65 17.50 13.25
CA SER A 377 20.94 18.18 13.40
C SER A 377 21.02 19.41 12.49
N MET A 378 21.88 20.38 12.84
CA MET A 378 22.12 21.57 12.01
C MET A 378 22.81 21.26 10.67
N ASN A 379 23.48 20.11 10.59
CA ASN A 379 24.13 19.59 9.38
C ASN A 379 23.62 18.15 9.15
N PRO A 380 22.40 17.98 8.62
CA PRO A 380 21.85 16.64 8.40
C PRO A 380 22.54 15.97 7.20
N ASN A 381 22.73 14.65 7.31
CA ASN A 381 23.13 13.85 6.16
C ASN A 381 21.93 13.68 5.21
N PHE A 382 22.22 13.60 3.91
CA PHE A 382 21.18 13.49 2.88
C PHE A 382 20.29 12.23 3.06
N THR A 383 20.85 11.15 3.63
CA THR A 383 20.13 9.92 3.99
C THR A 383 19.00 10.15 4.96
N ASP A 384 19.27 10.91 6.02
CA ASP A 384 18.38 11.05 7.16
C ASP A 384 17.11 11.82 6.76
N PHE A 385 17.23 12.70 5.77
CA PHE A 385 16.13 13.45 5.20
C PHE A 385 15.31 12.62 4.19
N SER A 386 15.97 11.81 3.36
CA SER A 386 15.35 11.25 2.15
C SER A 386 14.72 9.87 2.36
N ILE A 387 15.24 9.06 3.29
CA ILE A 387 14.76 7.69 3.54
C ILE A 387 13.25 7.62 3.89
N PRO A 388 12.70 8.49 4.77
CA PRO A 388 11.28 8.43 5.11
C PRO A 388 10.34 8.66 3.91
N GLY A 389 10.74 9.52 2.97
CA GLY A 389 9.97 9.79 1.76
C GLY A 389 9.91 8.57 0.82
N VAL A 390 11.02 7.82 0.72
CA VAL A 390 11.13 6.61 -0.11
C VAL A 390 10.37 5.43 0.51
N LEU A 391 10.28 5.36 1.84
CA LEU A 391 9.52 4.31 2.53
C LEU A 391 8.00 4.46 2.40
N LEU A 392 7.51 5.68 2.16
CA LEU A 392 6.08 6.00 2.06
C LEU A 392 5.56 6.04 0.62
N SER A 393 6.45 6.06 -0.37
CA SER A 393 6.14 5.97 -1.81
C SER A 393 6.06 4.52 -2.26
#